data_AF-A0A6C0F6N8-F1
#
_entry.id   AF-A0A6C0F6N8-F1
#
_cell.length_a   1.000
_cell.length_b   1.000
_cell.length_c   1.000
_cell.angle_alpha   90.00
_cell.angle_beta   90.00
_cell.angle_gamma   90.00
#
_symmetry.space_group_name_H-M   'P 1'
#
loop_
_entity.id
_entity.type
_entity.pdbx_description
1 polymer ?
#
loop_
_entity_poly.entity_id
_entity_poly.type
_entity_poly.pdbx_seq_one_letter_code
_entity_poly.pdbx_strand_id
1 'polypeptide(L)'
;MQHHTDLDIFVDMMDSRHVIHDEVIEPRQNPEYYITKAQHIRDQFTDNKNYYFFLKEFITKYKDLDDGQKISIKEEMGIFEKEIPKKDDKKTDIKIKKGKKKTKPKPKLNMGADDY
;
A
#
# COMPACT_ATOMS: atom_id res chain seq x y z
N MET A 1 42.95 -19.15 -19.39
CA MET A 1 42.53 -18.20 -20.44
C MET A 1 41.15 -18.64 -20.90
N GLN A 2 40.13 -17.84 -20.61
CA GLN A 2 38.73 -18.17 -20.88
C GLN A 2 38.48 -17.84 -22.35
N HIS A 3 38.27 -18.86 -23.18
CA HIS A 3 37.78 -18.66 -24.54
C HIS A 3 36.30 -18.28 -24.43
N HIS A 4 36.02 -16.98 -24.33
CA HIS A 4 34.69 -16.47 -24.64
C HIS A 4 34.49 -16.75 -26.13
N THR A 5 33.49 -17.57 -26.44
CA THR A 5 33.11 -17.78 -27.83
C THR A 5 32.44 -16.50 -28.32
N ASP A 6 32.57 -16.16 -29.61
CA ASP A 6 31.86 -15.00 -30.18
C ASP A 6 30.36 -15.05 -29.86
N LEU A 7 29.80 -16.26 -29.73
CA LEU A 7 28.43 -16.50 -29.30
C LEU A 7 28.12 -15.93 -27.90
N ASP A 8 29.04 -16.06 -26.94
CA ASP A 8 28.85 -15.52 -25.58
C ASP A 8 28.86 -13.98 -25.59
N ILE A 9 29.67 -13.37 -26.46
CA ILE A 9 29.71 -11.91 -26.65
C ILE A 9 28.44 -11.42 -27.36
N PHE A 10 27.94 -12.17 -28.33
CA PHE A 10 26.66 -11.89 -28.99
C PHE A 10 25.48 -12.01 -28.03
N VAL A 11 25.48 -12.99 -27.12
CA VAL A 11 24.44 -13.16 -26.11
C VAL A 11 24.45 -12.00 -25.10
N ASP A 12 25.63 -11.58 -24.60
CA ASP A 12 25.75 -10.42 -23.69
C ASP A 12 25.35 -9.08 -24.36
N MET A 13 25.56 -8.94 -25.67
CA MET A 13 25.11 -7.75 -26.42
C MET A 13 23.61 -7.77 -26.75
N MET A 14 22.99 -8.95 -26.91
CA MET A 14 21.56 -9.10 -27.19
C MET A 14 20.68 -8.96 -25.93
N ASP A 15 21.24 -9.26 -24.75
CA ASP A 15 20.50 -9.26 -23.47
C ASP A 15 20.10 -7.85 -22.99
N SER A 16 20.59 -6.78 -23.61
CA SER A 16 20.39 -5.44 -23.07
C SER A 16 19.27 -4.61 -23.69
N ARG A 17 18.68 -4.93 -24.85
CA ARG A 17 17.63 -4.04 -25.40
C ARG A 17 16.42 -4.62 -26.13
N HIS A 18 16.44 -5.74 -26.85
CA HIS A 18 15.28 -6.14 -27.66
C HIS A 18 15.09 -7.66 -27.61
N VAL A 19 14.54 -8.17 -26.52
CA VAL A 19 13.81 -9.45 -26.58
C VAL A 19 12.62 -9.18 -27.50
N ILE A 20 12.65 -9.78 -28.69
CA ILE A 20 11.58 -9.68 -29.68
C ILE A 20 10.37 -10.38 -29.05
N HIS A 21 9.51 -9.59 -28.41
CA HIS A 21 8.18 -10.02 -28.03
C HIS A 21 7.32 -9.93 -29.30
N ASP A 22 7.09 -11.07 -29.95
CA ASP A 22 6.44 -11.21 -31.26
C ASP A 22 4.96 -10.73 -31.32
N GLU A 23 4.42 -10.13 -30.27
CA GLU A 23 3.05 -9.61 -30.26
C GLU A 23 3.01 -8.08 -30.22
N VAL A 24 2.98 -7.46 -31.40
CA VAL A 24 2.69 -6.04 -31.53
C VAL A 24 1.21 -5.81 -31.22
N ILE A 25 0.93 -5.00 -30.21
CA ILE A 25 -0.43 -4.57 -29.89
C ILE A 25 -0.87 -3.52 -30.92
N GLU A 26 -1.94 -3.80 -31.66
CA GLU A 26 -2.46 -2.87 -32.65
C GLU A 26 -3.13 -1.66 -32.00
N PRO A 27 -2.82 -0.42 -32.43
CA PRO A 27 -3.46 0.77 -31.92
C PRO A 27 -4.88 0.93 -32.48
N ARG A 28 -5.74 1.63 -31.73
CA ARG A 28 -7.12 2.00 -32.15
C ARG A 28 -8.07 0.83 -32.39
N GLN A 29 -7.84 -0.28 -31.70
CA GLN A 29 -8.77 -1.41 -31.70
C GLN A 29 -9.91 -1.18 -30.69
N ASN A 30 -10.92 -2.05 -30.74
CA ASN A 30 -12.02 -2.02 -29.76
C ASN A 30 -11.56 -2.52 -28.37
N PRO A 31 -12.29 -2.21 -27.29
CA PRO A 31 -11.97 -2.70 -25.95
C PRO A 31 -11.85 -4.23 -25.86
N GLU A 32 -12.72 -4.95 -26.58
CA GLU A 32 -12.74 -6.42 -26.60
C GLU A 32 -11.43 -7.02 -27.14
N TYR A 33 -10.80 -6.38 -28.13
CA TYR A 33 -9.49 -6.79 -28.64
C TYR A 33 -8.44 -6.77 -27.52
N TYR A 34 -8.36 -5.67 -26.77
CA TYR A 34 -7.37 -5.51 -25.70
C TYR A 34 -7.62 -6.51 -24.55
N ILE A 35 -8.90 -6.76 -24.21
CA ILE A 35 -9.28 -7.77 -23.22
C ILE A 35 -8.87 -9.17 -23.66
N THR A 36 -9.22 -9.55 -24.90
CA THR A 36 -8.92 -10.88 -25.44
C THR A 36 -7.40 -11.09 -25.57
N LYS A 37 -6.66 -10.06 -25.96
CA LYS A 37 -5.19 -10.11 -25.99
C LYS A 37 -4.59 -10.26 -24.60
N ALA A 38 -5.07 -9.52 -23.60
CA ALA A 38 -4.62 -9.68 -22.23
C ALA A 38 -4.91 -11.10 -21.69
N GLN A 39 -6.07 -11.68 -22.02
CA GLN A 39 -6.40 -13.07 -21.68
C GLN A 39 -5.46 -14.06 -22.35
N HIS A 40 -5.19 -13.88 -23.65
CA HIS A 40 -4.27 -14.75 -24.39
C HIS A 40 -2.87 -14.76 -23.77
N ILE A 41 -2.32 -13.58 -23.44
CA ILE A 41 -1.03 -13.45 -22.76
C ILE A 41 -1.08 -14.12 -21.38
N ARG A 42 -2.17 -13.90 -20.63
CA ARG A 42 -2.34 -14.48 -19.29
C ARG A 42 -2.34 -16.00 -19.31
N ASP A 43 -3.02 -16.60 -20.29
CA ASP A 43 -3.16 -18.05 -20.39
C ASP A 43 -1.84 -18.75 -20.78
N GLN A 44 -0.84 -18.00 -21.25
CA GLN A 44 0.52 -18.51 -21.49
C GLN A 44 1.35 -18.64 -20.20
N PHE A 45 0.92 -18.04 -19.07
CA PHE A 45 1.66 -18.16 -17.82
C PHE A 45 1.46 -19.54 -17.18
N THR A 46 2.56 -20.29 -17.09
CA THR A 46 2.57 -21.63 -16.47
C THR A 46 2.86 -21.59 -14.97
N ASP A 47 3.35 -20.46 -14.44
CA ASP A 47 3.71 -20.25 -13.04
C ASP A 47 3.34 -18.83 -12.58
N ASN A 48 2.91 -18.74 -11.32
CA ASN A 48 2.64 -17.51 -10.59
C ASN A 48 3.85 -16.57 -10.54
N LYS A 49 5.08 -17.10 -10.56
CA LYS A 49 6.29 -16.26 -10.58
C LYS A 49 6.39 -15.43 -11.85
N ASN A 50 6.08 -16.02 -13.01
CA ASN A 50 6.09 -15.31 -14.30
C ASN A 50 4.96 -14.28 -14.35
N TYR A 51 3.77 -14.67 -13.88
CA TYR A 51 2.63 -13.77 -13.75
C TYR A 51 2.95 -12.55 -12.87
N TYR A 52 3.65 -12.73 -11.74
CA TYR A 52 4.07 -11.65 -10.86
C TYR A 52 4.96 -10.62 -11.56
N PHE A 53 5.98 -11.05 -12.31
CA PHE A 53 6.87 -10.13 -13.01
C PHE A 53 6.12 -9.33 -14.07
N PHE A 54 5.19 -9.98 -14.77
CA PHE A 54 4.37 -9.34 -15.79
C PHE A 54 3.41 -8.30 -15.20
N LEU A 55 2.71 -8.64 -14.11
CA LEU A 55 1.87 -7.70 -13.37
C LEU A 55 2.66 -6.50 -12.85
N LYS A 56 3.86 -6.75 -12.32
CA LYS A 56 4.73 -5.69 -11.79
C LYS A 56 5.15 -4.70 -12.86
N GLU A 57 5.31 -5.14 -14.11
CA GLU A 57 5.60 -4.24 -15.22
C GLU A 57 4.36 -3.44 -15.63
N PHE A 58 3.20 -4.09 -15.76
CA PHE A 58 1.94 -3.41 -16.13
C PHE A 58 1.51 -2.35 -15.11
N ILE A 59 1.70 -2.60 -13.81
CA ILE A 59 1.26 -1.65 -12.77
C ILE A 59 2.06 -0.34 -12.79
N THR A 60 3.23 -0.27 -13.45
CA THR A 60 4.01 0.97 -13.58
C THR A 60 3.24 2.09 -14.30
N LYS A 61 2.30 1.70 -15.19
CA LYS A 61 1.41 2.59 -15.95
C LYS A 61 0.11 2.92 -15.23
N TYR A 62 -0.17 2.28 -14.10
CA TYR A 62 -1.39 2.51 -13.32
C TYR A 62 -1.59 3.97 -12.92
N LYS A 63 -0.49 4.69 -12.64
CA LYS A 63 -0.54 6.12 -12.29
C LYS A 63 -1.11 7.01 -13.41
N ASP A 64 -0.98 6.58 -14.67
CA ASP A 64 -1.38 7.32 -15.87
C ASP A 64 -2.87 7.13 -16.19
N LEU A 65 -3.57 6.21 -15.51
CA LEU A 65 -5.00 5.97 -15.66
C LEU A 65 -5.83 7.08 -15.01
N ASP A 66 -7.08 7.27 -15.47
CA ASP A 66 -8.00 8.19 -14.81
C ASP A 66 -8.51 7.63 -13.47
N ASP A 67 -9.10 8.51 -12.65
CA ASP A 67 -9.54 8.15 -11.31
C ASP A 67 -10.68 7.11 -11.33
N GLY A 68 -11.55 7.13 -12.33
CA GLY A 68 -12.61 6.13 -12.50
C GLY A 68 -12.05 4.75 -12.82
N GLN A 69 -11.10 4.68 -13.75
CA GLN A 69 -10.37 3.45 -14.07
C GLN A 69 -9.63 2.90 -12.86
N LYS A 70 -8.97 3.77 -12.08
CA LYS A 70 -8.28 3.38 -10.84
C LYS A 70 -9.23 2.80 -9.81
N ILE A 71 -10.40 3.41 -9.62
CA ILE A 71 -11.43 2.90 -8.69
C ILE A 71 -11.92 1.51 -9.14
N SER A 72 -12.26 1.34 -10.42
CA SER A 72 -12.70 0.04 -10.97
C SER A 72 -11.68 -1.06 -10.72
N ILE A 73 -10.39 -0.80 -10.99
CA ILE A 73 -9.32 -1.78 -10.78
C ILE A 73 -9.16 -2.12 -9.29
N LYS A 74 -9.24 -1.11 -8.39
CA LYS A 74 -9.16 -1.35 -6.95
C LYS A 74 -10.30 -2.26 -6.47
N GLU A 75 -11.52 -2.04 -6.95
CA GLU A 75 -12.69 -2.87 -6.63
C GLU A 75 -12.51 -4.30 -7.12
N GLU A 76 -12.06 -4.50 -8.36
CA GLU A 76 -11.78 -5.83 -8.93
C GLU A 76 -10.68 -6.56 -8.16
N MET A 77 -9.66 -5.84 -7.67
CA MET A 77 -8.59 -6.41 -6.85
C MET A 77 -8.99 -6.63 -5.38
N GLY A 78 -10.17 -6.20 -4.95
CA GLY A 78 -10.58 -6.20 -3.54
C GLY A 78 -9.69 -5.31 -2.65
N ILE A 79 -9.05 -4.29 -3.23
CA ILE A 79 -8.23 -3.32 -2.51
C ILE A 79 -9.16 -2.21 -2.01
N PHE A 80 -9.64 -2.37 -0.79
CA PHE A 80 -10.34 -1.31 -0.10
C PHE A 80 -9.32 -0.37 0.54
N GLU A 81 -9.58 0.94 0.48
CA GLU A 81 -8.84 1.87 1.31
C GLU A 81 -8.97 1.38 2.75
N LYS A 82 -7.84 1.01 3.36
CA LYS A 82 -7.80 0.80 4.79
C LYS A 82 -8.34 2.10 5.37
N GLU A 83 -9.47 2.02 6.08
CA GLU A 83 -9.83 3.07 7.01
C GLU A 83 -8.57 3.30 7.84
N ILE A 84 -7.86 4.39 7.56
CA ILE A 84 -6.86 4.89 8.48
C ILE A 84 -7.69 5.00 9.74
N PRO A 85 -7.43 4.22 10.81
CA PRO A 85 -8.13 4.44 12.04
C PRO A 85 -7.87 5.91 12.29
N LYS A 86 -8.92 6.74 12.19
CA LYS A 86 -8.86 8.12 12.61
C LYS A 86 -8.20 7.96 13.96
N LYS A 87 -6.98 8.49 14.10
CA LYS A 87 -6.39 8.60 15.42
C LYS A 87 -7.47 9.37 16.13
N ASP A 88 -8.31 8.66 16.88
CA ASP A 88 -9.25 9.28 17.74
C ASP A 88 -8.37 10.27 18.46
N ASP A 89 -8.81 11.52 18.40
CA ASP A 89 -8.43 12.54 19.34
C ASP A 89 -8.82 12.06 20.75
N LYS A 90 -8.33 10.90 21.20
CA LYS A 90 -7.75 10.74 22.51
C LYS A 90 -6.51 11.64 22.54
N LYS A 91 -6.76 12.95 22.46
CA LYS A 91 -6.50 13.81 23.61
C LYS A 91 -6.83 12.97 24.83
N THR A 92 -5.83 12.23 25.28
CA THR A 92 -5.68 11.94 26.68
C THR A 92 -5.44 13.31 27.31
N ASP A 93 -6.50 14.10 27.39
CA ASP A 93 -6.76 14.93 28.55
C ASP A 93 -6.79 13.92 29.70
N ILE A 94 -5.61 13.50 30.15
CA ILE A 94 -5.40 13.11 31.51
C ILE A 94 -5.64 14.41 32.27
N LYS A 95 -6.92 14.78 32.42
CA LYS A 95 -7.38 15.52 33.58
C LYS A 95 -7.00 14.61 34.72
N ILE A 96 -5.77 14.80 35.21
CA ILE A 96 -5.32 14.32 36.50
C ILE A 96 -6.42 14.81 37.42
N LYS A 97 -7.34 13.91 37.79
CA LYS A 97 -8.30 14.16 38.85
C LYS A 97 -7.40 14.45 40.04
N LYS A 98 -7.17 15.74 40.33
CA LYS A 98 -6.54 16.20 41.55
C LYS A 98 -7.31 15.52 42.65
N GLY A 99 -6.73 14.45 43.21
CA GLY A 99 -7.27 13.84 44.41
C GLY A 99 -7.35 14.96 45.42
N LYS A 100 -8.57 15.37 45.78
CA LYS A 100 -8.78 16.29 46.89
C LYS A 100 -8.21 15.57 48.11
N LYS A 101 -6.98 15.91 48.49
CA LYS A 101 -6.43 15.53 49.79
C LYS A 101 -7.43 16.03 50.82
N LYS A 102 -8.10 15.11 51.51
CA LYS A 102 -8.94 15.43 52.66
C LYS A 102 -8.03 16.10 53.70
N THR A 103 -8.09 17.42 53.79
CA THR A 103 -7.52 18.14 54.93
C THR A 103 -8.37 17.79 56.13
N LYS A 104 -7.78 17.11 57.12
CA LYS A 104 -8.42 16.89 58.41
C LYS A 104 -8.69 18.28 59.03
N PRO A 105 -9.90 18.57 59.53
CA PRO A 105 -10.15 19.82 60.24
C PRO A 105 -9.29 19.86 61.51
N LYS A 106 -8.69 21.01 61.81
CA LYS A 106 -7.99 21.22 63.08
C LYS A 106 -9.01 21.14 64.24
N PRO A 107 -8.62 20.64 65.42
CA PRO A 107 -9.50 20.61 66.58
C PRO A 107 -9.90 22.04 66.96
N LYS A 108 -11.19 22.26 67.24
CA LYS A 108 -11.65 23.52 67.84
C LYS A 108 -11.30 23.47 69.33
N LEU A 109 -10.51 24.44 69.78
CA LEU A 109 -10.28 24.68 71.20
C LEU A 109 -11.57 25.30 71.76
N ASN A 110 -12.27 24.58 72.65
CA ASN A 110 -13.33 25.20 73.44
C ASN A 110 -12.63 26.07 74.49
N MET A 111 -12.49 27.37 74.23
CA MET A 111 -12.34 28.35 75.30
C MET A 111 -13.74 28.64 75.83
N GLY A 112 -14.25 27.69 76.61
CA GLY A 112 -15.30 27.98 77.59
C GLY A 112 -14.64 28.75 78.73
N ALA A 113 -15.36 29.75 79.22
CA ALA A 113 -15.00 30.52 80.41
C ALA A 113 -14.58 29.59 81.55
N ASP A 114 -13.34 29.72 82.01
CA ASP A 114 -13.05 29.51 83.42
C ASP A 114 -13.56 30.76 84.13
N ASP A 115 -14.77 30.63 84.68
CA ASP A 115 -15.19 31.44 85.82
C ASP A 115 -14.22 31.11 86.97
N TYR A 116 -13.36 32.06 87.34
CA TYR A 116 -12.95 32.38 88.72
C TYR A 116 -12.17 33.70 88.75
#